data_AF-A0A536ZQL5-F1
#
_entry.id   AF-A0A536ZQL5-F1
#
_cell.length_a   1.000
_cell.length_b   1.000
_cell.length_c   1.000
_cell.angle_alpha   90.00
_cell.angle_beta   90.00
_cell.angle_gamma   90.00
#
_symmetry.space_group_name_H-M   'P 1'
#
loop_
_entity.id
_entity.type
_entity.pdbx_description
1 polymer ?
#
loop_
_entity_poly.entity_id
_entity_poly.type
_entity_poly.pdbx_seq_one_letter_code
_entity_poly.pdbx_strand_id
1 'polypeptide(L)'
;MPLANSATGRLFAAYLPGAVSAPLLKAEFARMPEAKRGYAERLEEIRARGLSRVQGDLQRGVASVAAPVFGHGGGIVAVIAALGPQGGFDVAWDGPIAAAVQRAARELSGR
;
A
#
# COMPACT_ATOMS: atom_id res chain seq x y z
N MET A 1 -1.44 6.46 9.25
CA MET A 1 -0.31 5.78 8.58
C MET A 1 0.20 6.68 7.46
N PRO A 2 1.52 6.90 7.30
CA PRO A 2 2.02 7.81 6.26
C PRO A 2 1.77 7.27 4.85
N LEU A 3 1.42 8.16 3.92
CA LEU A 3 1.10 7.82 2.53
C LEU A 3 2.34 7.45 1.71
N ALA A 4 3.51 7.99 2.05
CA ALA A 4 4.73 7.85 1.24
C ALA A 4 5.46 6.50 1.44
N ASN A 5 5.49 5.99 2.67
CA ASN A 5 6.38 4.88 3.06
C ASN A 5 5.69 3.69 3.74
N SER A 6 4.37 3.70 3.92
CA SER A 6 3.64 2.52 4.40
C SER A 6 2.90 1.81 3.26
N ALA A 7 2.78 0.48 3.30
CA ALA A 7 2.04 -0.27 2.28
C ALA A 7 0.56 0.17 2.22
N THR A 8 -0.07 0.36 3.38
CA THR A 8 -1.44 0.85 3.51
C THR A 8 -1.61 2.26 2.95
N GLY A 9 -0.73 3.20 3.34
CA GLY A 9 -0.81 4.58 2.89
C GLY A 9 -0.58 4.72 1.39
N ARG A 10 0.32 3.92 0.81
CA ARG A 10 0.54 3.89 -0.64
C ARG A 10 -0.69 3.39 -1.41
N LEU A 11 -1.45 2.43 -0.86
CA LEU A 11 -2.74 2.02 -1.45
C LEU A 11 -3.76 3.15 -1.41
N PHE A 12 -3.93 3.83 -0.27
CA PHE A 12 -4.82 4.99 -0.21
C PHE A 12 -4.37 6.09 -1.18
N ALA A 13 -3.08 6.39 -1.29
CA ALA A 13 -2.56 7.34 -2.26
C ALA A 13 -2.76 6.90 -3.72
N ALA A 14 -2.78 5.60 -4.00
CA ALA A 14 -3.02 5.07 -5.33
C ALA A 14 -4.48 5.25 -5.78
N TYR A 15 -5.45 5.11 -4.86
CA TYR A 15 -6.87 5.01 -5.18
C TYR A 15 -7.75 6.18 -4.70
N LEU A 16 -7.26 7.05 -3.80
CA LEU A 16 -7.98 8.27 -3.45
C LEU A 16 -7.83 9.35 -4.53
N PRO A 17 -8.81 10.26 -4.67
CA PRO A 17 -8.68 11.43 -5.53
C PRO A 17 -7.41 12.23 -5.18
N GLY A 18 -6.69 12.70 -6.20
CA GLY A 18 -5.47 13.49 -6.00
C GLY A 18 -5.67 14.73 -5.13
N ALA A 19 -6.85 15.36 -5.19
CA ALA A 19 -7.20 16.49 -4.33
C ALA A 19 -7.17 16.15 -2.83
N VAL A 20 -7.40 14.89 -2.45
CA VAL A 20 -7.37 14.42 -1.06
C VAL A 20 -5.95 14.04 -0.65
N SER A 21 -5.22 13.31 -1.49
CA SER A 21 -3.89 12.77 -1.14
C SER A 21 -2.74 13.74 -1.37
N ALA A 22 -2.82 14.65 -2.35
CA ALA A 22 -1.72 15.53 -2.73
C ALA A 22 -1.25 16.49 -1.63
N PRO A 23 -2.14 17.15 -0.83
CA PRO A 23 -1.69 18.02 0.26
C PRO A 23 -0.92 17.26 1.33
N LEU A 24 -1.39 16.04 1.67
CA LEU A 24 -0.75 15.17 2.66
C LEU A 24 0.61 14.67 2.16
N LEU A 25 0.68 14.22 0.91
CA LEU A 25 1.93 13.80 0.28
C LEU A 25 2.94 14.95 0.18
N LYS A 26 2.49 16.17 -0.14
CA LYS A 26 3.35 17.36 -0.16
C LYS A 26 3.99 17.60 1.21
N ALA A 27 3.20 17.50 2.28
CA ALA A 27 3.71 17.66 3.64
C ALA A 27 4.67 16.53 4.05
N GLU A 28 4.38 15.28 3.68
CA GLU A 28 5.27 14.15 3.95
C GLU A 28 6.59 14.25 3.18
N PHE A 29 6.56 14.61 1.90
CA PHE A 29 7.78 14.79 1.10
C PHE A 29 8.62 15.98 1.53
N ALA A 30 8.01 17.03 2.10
CA ALA A 30 8.78 18.13 2.69
C ALA A 30 9.57 17.69 3.93
N ARG A 31 9.02 16.74 4.70
CA ARG A 31 9.68 16.17 5.89
C ARG A 31 10.67 15.06 5.54
N MET A 32 10.39 14.30 4.49
CA MET A 32 11.16 13.12 4.08
C MET A 32 11.34 13.11 2.55
N PRO A 33 12.23 13.97 1.99
CA PRO A 33 12.39 14.12 0.54
C PRO A 33 12.73 12.82 -0.20
N GLU A 34 13.49 11.93 0.44
CA GLU A 34 13.85 10.61 -0.07
C GLU A 34 12.63 9.73 -0.37
N ALA A 35 11.52 9.94 0.36
CA ALA A 35 10.28 9.19 0.17
C ALA A 35 9.63 9.45 -1.20
N LYS A 36 9.94 10.61 -1.81
CA LYS A 36 9.43 11.05 -3.11
C LYS A 36 10.09 10.30 -4.27
N ARG A 37 11.34 9.85 -4.12
CA ARG A 37 12.12 9.24 -5.20
C ARG A 37 11.45 7.94 -5.66
N GLY A 38 11.05 7.85 -6.93
CA GLY A 38 10.39 6.66 -7.46
C GLY A 38 8.96 6.46 -6.94
N TYR A 39 8.32 7.49 -6.37
CA TYR A 39 6.99 7.34 -5.75
C TYR A 39 5.88 7.17 -6.78
N ALA A 40 5.95 7.88 -7.91
CA ALA A 40 4.94 7.80 -8.97
C ALA A 40 4.91 6.39 -9.58
N GLU A 41 6.09 5.86 -9.88
CA GLU A 41 6.31 4.52 -10.41
C GLU A 41 5.81 3.45 -9.43
N ARG A 42 6.04 3.65 -8.11
CA ARG A 42 5.47 2.78 -7.07
C ARG A 42 3.94 2.81 -7.08
N LEU A 43 3.31 3.98 -7.25
CA LEU A 43 1.85 4.04 -7.33
C LEU A 43 1.32 3.38 -8.61
N GLU A 44 2.02 3.47 -9.74
CA GLU A 44 1.67 2.76 -10.97
C GLU A 44 1.76 1.24 -10.79
N GLU A 45 2.83 0.73 -10.19
CA GLU A 45 2.98 -0.69 -9.87
C GLU A 45 1.84 -1.17 -8.95
N ILE A 46 1.46 -0.36 -7.96
CA ILE A 46 0.36 -0.67 -7.05
C ILE A 46 -0.97 -0.80 -7.80
N ARG A 47 -1.24 0.08 -8.77
CA ARG A 47 -2.46 0.01 -9.60
C ARG A 47 -2.43 -1.19 -10.54
N ALA A 48 -1.28 -1.49 -11.13
CA ALA A 48 -1.12 -2.63 -12.02
C ALA A 48 -1.30 -3.97 -11.28
N ARG A 49 -0.80 -4.08 -10.04
CA ARG A 49 -0.83 -5.33 -9.26
C ARG A 49 -2.03 -5.45 -8.32
N GLY A 50 -2.67 -4.35 -7.95
CA GLY A 50 -3.66 -4.33 -6.88
C GLY A 50 -3.07 -4.66 -5.50
N LEU A 51 -1.77 -4.38 -5.30
CA LEU A 51 -1.02 -4.72 -4.10
C LEU A 51 0.00 -3.64 -3.78
N SER A 52 0.30 -3.46 -2.50
CA SER A 52 1.48 -2.71 -2.05
C SER A 52 2.32 -3.56 -1.11
N ARG A 53 3.64 -3.34 -1.13
CA ARG A 53 4.58 -3.96 -0.19
C ARG A 53 5.60 -2.96 0.32
N VAL A 54 6.11 -3.21 1.51
CA VAL A 54 7.24 -2.50 2.12
C VAL A 54 8.17 -3.49 2.81
N GLN A 55 9.45 -3.17 2.85
CA GLN A 55 10.51 -3.91 3.53
C GLN A 55 11.43 -2.92 4.25
N GLY A 56 11.07 -2.55 5.48
CA GLY A 56 11.82 -1.57 6.26
C GLY A 56 11.56 -0.11 5.90
N ASP A 57 10.66 0.19 4.97
CA ASP A 57 10.36 1.55 4.49
C ASP A 57 9.78 2.47 5.59
N LEU A 58 8.97 1.92 6.49
CA LEU A 58 8.33 2.66 7.59
C LEU A 58 9.01 2.38 8.93
N GLN A 59 9.21 1.09 9.24
CA GLN A 59 9.82 0.62 10.47
C GLN A 59 10.88 -0.41 10.13
N ARG A 60 12.12 -0.17 10.56
CA ARG A 60 13.23 -1.10 10.35
C ARG A 60 12.90 -2.49 10.90
N GLY A 61 13.22 -3.53 10.13
CA GLY A 61 12.98 -4.92 10.49
C GLY A 61 11.55 -5.42 10.26
N VAL A 62 10.63 -4.54 9.82
CA VAL A 62 9.25 -4.91 9.50
C VAL A 62 9.02 -4.90 8.00
N ALA A 63 8.40 -5.96 7.51
CA ALA A 63 7.88 -6.05 6.15
C ALA A 63 6.35 -6.14 6.20
N SER A 64 5.70 -5.70 5.13
CA SER A 64 4.26 -5.91 4.95
C SER A 64 3.85 -6.01 3.50
N VAL A 65 2.76 -6.73 3.27
CA VAL A 65 2.02 -6.79 2.01
C VAL A 65 0.58 -6.40 2.29
N ALA A 66 0.00 -5.57 1.44
CA ALA A 66 -1.34 -5.03 1.62
C ALA A 66 -2.12 -5.03 0.30
N ALA A 67 -3.44 -5.20 0.38
CA ALA A 67 -4.38 -5.12 -0.74
C ALA A 67 -5.53 -4.15 -0.42
N PRO A 68 -6.05 -3.42 -1.43
CA PRO A 68 -7.16 -2.49 -1.26
C PRO A 68 -8.49 -3.22 -1.17
N VAL A 69 -9.40 -2.69 -0.35
CA VAL A 69 -10.81 -3.08 -0.31
C VAL A 69 -11.63 -1.95 -0.93
N PHE A 70 -12.41 -2.27 -1.94
CA PHE A 70 -13.26 -1.31 -2.63
C PHE A 70 -14.70 -1.44 -2.13
N GLY A 71 -15.36 -0.30 -1.92
CA GLY A 71 -16.80 -0.28 -1.69
C GLY A 71 -17.58 -0.36 -3.00
N HIS A 72 -18.91 -0.47 -2.88
CA HIS A 72 -19.85 -0.53 -4.02
C HIS A 72 -19.70 0.60 -5.04
N GLY A 73 -19.24 1.79 -4.62
CA GLY A 73 -19.00 2.93 -5.50
C GLY A 73 -17.63 2.93 -6.22
N GLY A 74 -16.86 1.84 -6.13
CA GLY A 74 -15.53 1.71 -6.75
C GLY A 74 -14.40 2.47 -6.03
N GLY A 75 -14.72 3.22 -4.98
CA GLY A 75 -13.73 3.90 -4.13
C GLY A 75 -13.09 2.94 -3.12
N ILE A 76 -11.82 3.18 -2.79
CA ILE A 76 -11.15 2.46 -1.70
C ILE A 76 -11.79 2.85 -0.36
N VAL A 77 -12.18 1.86 0.44
CA VAL A 77 -12.83 2.07 1.76
C VAL A 77 -12.02 1.49 2.90
N ALA A 78 -11.17 0.48 2.62
CA ALA A 78 -10.29 -0.13 3.59
C ALA A 78 -9.07 -0.75 2.91
N VAL A 79 -8.14 -1.27 3.72
CA VAL A 79 -6.97 -2.02 3.28
C VAL A 79 -6.80 -3.21 4.21
N ILE A 80 -6.55 -4.38 3.65
CA ILE A 80 -6.09 -5.55 4.41
C ILE A 80 -4.57 -5.63 4.28
N ALA A 81 -3.88 -5.79 5.40
CA ALA A 81 -2.43 -5.89 5.44
C ALA A 81 -1.98 -7.08 6.31
N ALA A 82 -1.01 -7.83 5.80
CA ALA A 82 -0.23 -8.79 6.58
C ALA A 82 1.13 -8.16 6.90
N LEU A 83 1.61 -8.34 8.13
CA LEU A 83 2.87 -7.80 8.62
C LEU A 83 3.71 -8.90 9.24
N GLY A 84 5.03 -8.80 9.12
CA GLY A 84 5.94 -9.72 9.76
C GLY A 84 7.40 -9.24 9.74
N PRO A 85 8.31 -10.03 10.35
CA PRO A 85 9.73 -9.69 10.38
C PRO A 85 10.35 -9.82 8.98
N GLN A 86 11.12 -8.83 8.55
CA GLN A 86 11.69 -8.76 7.19
C GLN A 86 12.52 -10.00 6.80
N GLY A 87 13.17 -10.67 7.76
CA GLY A 87 13.98 -11.87 7.49
C GLY A 87 13.19 -13.16 7.25
N GLY A 88 11.90 -13.20 7.57
CA GLY A 88 11.06 -14.40 7.44
C GLY A 88 9.70 -14.15 6.80
N PHE A 89 9.43 -12.94 6.33
CA PHE A 89 8.16 -12.55 5.76
C PHE A 89 8.29 -12.42 4.23
N ASP A 90 7.71 -13.36 3.51
CA ASP A 90 7.74 -13.37 2.05
C ASP A 90 6.86 -12.25 1.47
N VAL A 91 7.50 -11.28 0.83
CA VAL A 91 6.85 -10.16 0.14
C VAL A 91 6.84 -10.32 -1.38
N ALA A 92 7.11 -11.52 -1.90
CA ALA A 92 6.99 -11.80 -3.32
C ALA A 92 5.57 -11.48 -3.81
N TRP A 93 5.47 -10.91 -5.01
CA TRP A 93 4.20 -10.46 -5.57
C TRP A 93 3.22 -11.61 -5.85
N ASP A 94 3.79 -12.76 -6.17
CA ASP A 94 3.15 -14.04 -6.46
C ASP A 94 3.29 -15.03 -5.28
N GLY A 95 3.80 -14.57 -4.14
CA GLY A 95 3.96 -15.38 -2.94
C GLY A 95 2.61 -15.69 -2.26
N PRO A 96 2.59 -16.70 -1.36
CA PRO A 96 1.38 -17.13 -0.66
C PRO A 96 0.74 -16.01 0.19
N ILE A 97 1.55 -15.12 0.77
CA ILE A 97 1.05 -13.98 1.57
C ILE A 97 0.33 -12.97 0.67
N ALA A 98 0.92 -12.61 -0.46
CA ALA A 98 0.29 -11.73 -1.44
C ALA A 98 -1.04 -12.28 -1.94
N ALA A 99 -1.07 -13.57 -2.33
CA ALA A 99 -2.28 -14.24 -2.77
C ALA A 99 -3.37 -14.27 -1.67
N ALA A 100 -2.99 -14.57 -0.42
CA ALA A 100 -3.93 -14.61 0.69
C ALA A 100 -4.54 -13.24 1.01
N VAL A 101 -3.72 -12.19 1.06
CA VAL A 101 -4.17 -10.82 1.33
C VAL A 101 -5.06 -10.30 0.20
N GLN A 102 -4.69 -10.55 -1.06
CA GLN A 102 -5.55 -10.20 -2.21
C GLN A 102 -6.90 -10.90 -2.15
N ARG A 103 -6.92 -12.21 -1.87
CA ARG A 103 -8.17 -12.97 -1.77
C ARG A 103 -9.08 -12.40 -0.69
N ALA A 104 -8.55 -12.19 0.51
CA ALA A 104 -9.32 -11.62 1.62
C ALA A 104 -9.89 -10.24 1.27
N ALA A 105 -9.12 -9.38 0.59
CA ALA A 105 -9.57 -8.04 0.22
C ALA A 105 -10.64 -8.07 -0.88
N ARG A 106 -10.53 -8.98 -1.85
CA ARG A 106 -11.56 -9.21 -2.88
C ARG A 106 -12.86 -9.75 -2.29
N GLU A 107 -12.77 -10.73 -1.39
CA GLU A 107 -13.93 -11.28 -0.69
C GLU A 107 -14.67 -10.19 0.08
N LEU A 108 -13.95 -9.30 0.78
CA LEU A 108 -14.56 -8.20 1.50
C LEU A 108 -15.12 -7.11 0.57
N SER A 109 -14.51 -6.88 -0.60
CA SER A 109 -15.01 -5.91 -1.58
C SER A 109 -16.30 -6.37 -2.28
N GLY A 110 -16.57 -7.68 -2.30
CA GLY A 110 -17.78 -8.26 -2.88
C GLY A 110 -18.96 -8.37 -1.91
N ARG A 111 -18.82 -7.85 -0.69
CA ARG A 111 -19.86 -7.79 0.34
C ARG A 111 -20.46 -6.39 0.42
#